data_AF-A0A497S8J8-F1
#
_entry.id   AF-A0A497S8J8-F1
#
_cell.length_a   1.000
_cell.length_b   1.000
_cell.length_c   1.000
_cell.angle_alpha   90.00
_cell.angle_beta   90.00
_cell.angle_gamma   90.00
#
_symmetry.space_group_name_H-M   'P 1'
#
loop_
_entity.id
_entity.type
_entity.pdbx_description
1 polymer ?
#
loop_
_entity_poly.entity_id
_entity_poly.type
_entity_poly.pdbx_seq_one_letter_code
_entity_poly.pdbx_strand_id
1 'polypeptide(L)' 'MPRKPDPEKIHKIIRALADNPQGLWVREIARVTGLDKSTVSIYLSRHLKDQIEQSFSVGGLVKVVRLKKR' A
#
# COMPACT_ATOMS: atom_id res chain seq x y z
N MET A 1 13.88 -14.62 -12.76
CA MET A 1 12.42 -14.75 -12.99
C MET A 1 11.69 -13.75 -12.10
N PRO A 2 10.77 -12.90 -12.61
CA PRO A 2 9.93 -12.12 -11.70
C PRO A 2 9.08 -13.11 -10.90
N ARG A 3 9.29 -13.15 -9.57
CA ARG A 3 8.42 -13.93 -8.68
C ARG A 3 7.00 -13.39 -8.86
N LYS A 4 6.05 -14.25 -9.20
CA LYS A 4 4.64 -13.85 -9.26
C LYS A 4 4.27 -13.19 -7.93
N PRO A 5 3.55 -12.05 -7.95
CA PRO A 5 3.11 -11.43 -6.71
C PRO A 5 2.19 -12.39 -5.98
N ASP A 6 2.37 -12.45 -4.67
CA ASP A 6 1.57 -13.27 -3.78
C ASP A 6 0.18 -12.63 -3.63
N PRO A 7 -0.88 -13.30 -4.10
CA PRO A 7 -2.23 -12.74 -4.08
C PRO A 7 -2.73 -12.49 -2.65
N GLU A 8 -2.26 -13.26 -1.65
CA GLU A 8 -2.66 -13.05 -0.26
C GLU A 8 -2.15 -11.71 0.27
N LYS A 9 -0.92 -11.34 -0.08
CA LYS A 9 -0.32 -10.06 0.33
C LYS A 9 -1.04 -8.88 -0.31
N ILE A 10 -1.43 -9.01 -1.57
CA ILE A 10 -2.27 -8.02 -2.26
C ILE A 10 -3.58 -7.83 -1.49
N HIS A 11 -4.28 -8.93 -1.20
CA HIS A 11 -5.56 -8.88 -0.47
C HIS A 11 -5.42 -8.24 0.91
N LYS A 12 -4.37 -8.58 1.67
CA LYS A 12 -4.12 -7.97 2.98
C LYS A 12 -3.93 -6.45 2.88
N ILE A 13 -3.16 -5.98 1.91
CA ILE A 13 -2.92 -4.54 1.69
C ILE A 13 -4.21 -3.84 1.26
N ILE A 14 -4.95 -4.39 0.29
CA ILE A 14 -6.23 -3.80 -0.16
C ILE A 14 -7.22 -3.72 0.99
N ARG A 15 -7.38 -4.80 1.78
CA ARG A 15 -8.28 -4.81 2.92
C ARG A 15 -7.90 -3.77 3.96
N ALA A 16 -6.61 -3.67 4.31
CA ALA A 16 -6.14 -2.65 5.24
C ALA A 16 -6.44 -1.22 4.75
N LEU A 17 -6.33 -0.95 3.45
CA LEU A 17 -6.67 0.34 2.86
C LEU A 17 -8.19 0.56 2.75
N ALA A 18 -8.97 -0.49 2.52
CA ALA A 18 -10.44 -0.42 2.46
C ALA A 18 -11.04 -0.12 3.84
N ASP A 19 -10.49 -0.74 4.89
CA ASP A 19 -10.88 -0.50 6.29
C ASP A 19 -10.48 0.91 6.77
N ASN A 20 -9.59 1.59 6.04
CA ASN A 20 -9.06 2.91 6.40
C ASN A 20 -9.19 3.91 5.24
N PRO A 21 -10.40 4.41 4.94
CA PRO A 21 -10.67 5.27 3.79
C PRO A 21 -9.95 6.63 3.85
N GLN A 22 -9.56 7.10 5.04
CA GLN A 22 -8.69 8.28 5.19
C GLN A 22 -7.27 8.06 4.64
N GLY A 23 -6.89 6.80 4.42
CA GLY A 23 -5.56 6.37 4.01
C GLY A 23 -4.64 6.05 5.18
N LEU A 24 -3.61 5.27 4.90
CA LEU A 24 -2.61 4.80 5.86
C LEU A 24 -1.20 5.10 5.37
N TRP A 25 -0.30 5.28 6.31
CA TRP A 25 1.13 5.38 6.03
C TRP A 25 1.66 3.98 5.70
N VAL A 26 2.70 3.87 4.88
CA VAL A 26 3.33 2.57 4.54
C VAL A 26 3.74 1.79 5.80
N ARG A 27 4.18 2.50 6.85
CA ARG A 27 4.53 1.89 8.14
C ARG A 27 3.32 1.34 8.90
N GLU A 28 2.17 1.99 8.79
CA GLU A 28 0.93 1.54 9.41
C GLU A 28 0.36 0.33 8.67
N ILE A 29 0.37 0.37 7.33
CA ILE A 29 -0.01 -0.77 6.50
C ILE A 29 0.85 -1.99 6.85
N ALA A 30 2.16 -1.82 6.98
CA ALA A 30 3.07 -2.89 7.43
C ALA A 30 2.68 -3.45 8.80
N ARG A 31 2.36 -2.58 9.77
CA ARG A 31 1.96 -2.98 11.12
C ARG A 31 0.63 -3.75 11.14
N VAL A 32 -0.36 -3.29 10.38
CA VAL A 32 -1.70 -3.91 10.32
C VAL A 32 -1.67 -5.24 9.56
N THR A 33 -0.90 -5.30 8.46
CA THR A 33 -0.84 -6.50 7.60
C THR A 33 0.19 -7.54 8.07
N GLY A 34 1.08 -7.17 9.00
CA GLY A 34 2.21 -7.99 9.43
C GLY A 34 3.29 -8.18 8.34
N LEU A 35 3.25 -7.36 7.28
CA LEU A 35 4.21 -7.44 6.17
C LEU A 35 5.39 -6.49 6.41
N ASP A 36 6.56 -6.85 5.89
CA ASP A 36 7.70 -5.95 5.91
C ASP A 36 7.42 -4.66 5.14
N LYS A 37 7.94 -3.53 5.64
CA LYS A 37 7.81 -2.21 4.99
C LYS A 37 8.27 -2.24 3.54
N SER A 38 9.37 -2.94 3.25
CA SER A 38 9.90 -3.10 1.90
C SER A 38 8.93 -3.88 1.00
N THR A 39 8.31 -4.94 1.53
CA THR A 39 7.29 -5.72 0.82
C THR A 39 6.09 -4.83 0.49
N VAL A 40 5.56 -4.10 1.48
CA VAL A 40 4.44 -3.17 1.25
C VAL A 40 4.79 -2.13 0.18
N SER A 41 5.96 -1.49 0.29
CA SER A 41 6.43 -0.49 -0.67
C SER A 41 6.51 -1.04 -2.11
N ILE A 42 7.05 -2.24 -2.28
CA ILE A 42 7.13 -2.92 -3.58
C ILE A 42 5.73 -3.20 -4.13
N TYR A 43 4.81 -3.69 -3.29
CA TYR A 43 3.47 -4.03 -3.74
C TYR A 43 2.65 -2.80 -4.13
N LEU A 44 2.74 -1.73 -3.34
CA LEU A 44 2.10 -0.46 -3.64
C LEU A 44 2.63 0.15 -4.95
N SER A 45 3.94 0.11 -5.17
CA SER A 45 4.57 0.73 -6.36
C SER A 45 4.45 -0.11 -7.63
N ARG A 46 4.46 -1.44 -7.55
CA ARG A 46 4.51 -2.33 -8.72
C ARG A 46 3.19 -3.03 -9.05
N HIS A 47 2.35 -3.30 -8.07
CA HIS A 47 1.15 -4.14 -8.24
C HIS A 47 -0.15 -3.37 -8.01
N LEU A 48 -0.13 -2.36 -7.15
CA LEU A 48 -1.33 -1.61 -6.76
C LEU A 48 -1.33 -0.15 -7.22
N LYS A 49 -0.31 0.29 -7.98
CA LYS A 49 -0.11 1.68 -8.40
C LYS A 49 -1.36 2.30 -9.02
N ASP A 50 -2.09 1.55 -9.84
CA ASP A 50 -3.26 2.07 -10.55
C ASP A 50 -4.51 2.13 -9.67
N GLN A 51 -4.54 1.36 -8.58
CA GLN A 51 -5.67 1.23 -7.65
C GLN A 51 -5.57 2.15 -6.43
N ILE A 52 -4.40 2.76 -6.18
CA ILE A 52 -4.14 3.59 -5.01
C ILE A 52 -3.84 5.04 -5.41
N GLU A 53 -4.09 5.95 -4.47
CA GLU A 53 -3.55 7.30 -4.46
C GLU A 53 -2.48 7.42 -3.38
N GLN A 54 -1.37 8.07 -3.72
CA GLN A 54 -0.29 8.37 -2.79
C GLN A 54 -0.17 9.89 -2.68
N SER A 55 -0.30 10.42 -1.46
CA SER A 55 -0.05 11.83 -1.18
C SER A 55 1.35 11.99 -0.60
N PHE A 56 2.15 12.81 -1.27
CA PHE A 56 3.51 13.16 -0.86
C PHE A 56 3.47 14.48 -0.09
N SER A 57 4.21 14.54 1.01
CA SER A 57 4.45 15.81 1.71
C SER A 57 5.48 16.65 0.97
N VAL A 58 5.43 17.97 1.17
CA VAL A 58 6.53 18.87 0.79
C VAL A 58 7.80 18.34 1.45
N GLY A 59 8.77 17.91 0.64
CA GLY A 59 9.95 17.15 1.08
C GLY A 59 10.08 15.71 0.55
N GLY A 60 9.12 15.22 -0.26
CA GLY A 60 9.25 13.96 -1.02
C GLY A 60 8.94 12.67 -0.24
N LEU A 61 8.52 12.77 1.01
CA LEU A 61 8.10 11.61 1.80
C LEU A 61 6.63 11.24 1.49
N VAL A 62 6.40 9.98 1.12
CA VAL A 62 5.05 9.39 1.02
C VAL A 62 4.43 9.42 2.41
N LYS A 63 3.36 10.20 2.56
CA LYS A 63 2.69 10.36 3.86
C LYS A 63 1.50 9.44 3.97
N VAL A 64 0.65 9.37 2.94
CA VAL A 64 -0.62 8.66 3.03
C VAL A 64 -0.91 7.92 1.74
N VAL A 65 -1.35 6.67 1.87
CA VAL A 65 -1.77 5.79 0.78
C VAL A 65 -3.23 5.42 1.01
N ARG A 66 -4.08 5.59 -0.01
CA ARG A 66 -5.51 5.22 0.04
C ARG A 66 -5.94 4.56 -1.25
N LEU A 67 -7.05 3.83 -1.23
CA LEU A 67 -7.66 3.32 -2.47
C LEU A 67 -8.27 4.48 -3.26
N LYS A 68 -8.15 4.44 -4.59
CA LYS A 68 -8.92 5.32 -5.47
C LYS A 68 -10.40 4.98 -5.32
N LYS A 69 -11.23 5.97 -5.00
CA LYS A 69 -12.67 5.83 -5.20
C LYS A 69 -12.92 5.88 -6.70
N ARG A 70 -13.54 4.82 -7.23
CA ARG A 70 -14.09 4.78 -8.59
C ARG A 70 -15.27 5.75 -8.69
#